data_AF-A0A6A7BXP2-F1
#
_entry.id   AF-A0A6A7BXP2-F1
#
_cell.length_a   1.000
_cell.length_b   1.000
_cell.length_c   1.000
_cell.angle_alpha   90.00
_cell.angle_beta   90.00
_cell.angle_gamma   90.00
#
_symmetry.space_group_name_H-M   'P 1'
#
loop_
_entity.id
_entity.type
_entity.pdbx_description
1 polymer ?
#
loop_
_entity_poly.entity_id
_entity_poly.type
_entity_poly.pdbx_seq_one_letter_code
_entity_poly.pdbx_strand_id
1 'polypeptide(L)'
;MHTLATLLFLLTTHAAAANWAERHMSEEHHIDAFDAASFFIMHDFSNNNEWGRDDILKMYGLKDASTNHITKVQKESAVDRVISLYDRDRSGTISFAEYTVGAAQGIELPDFGFGSGHHGDDEYEYEIHHFEKYHNEDAREEDLTHEEDKKHFKQHDEIERQAERQSQLEKLPIIESNIPSKFRRT
;
A
#
# COMPACT_ATOMS: atom_id res chain seq x y z
N MET A 1 -60.19 -25.25 17.38
CA MET A 1 -58.86 -25.79 17.71
C MET A 1 -57.90 -25.27 16.64
N HIS A 2 -57.16 -24.18 16.93
CA HIS A 2 -56.20 -23.57 16.01
C HIS A 2 -54.81 -23.76 16.60
N THR A 3 -54.01 -24.64 15.99
CA THR A 3 -52.59 -24.81 16.30
C THR A 3 -51.78 -23.89 15.40
N LEU A 4 -51.23 -22.82 15.98
CA LEU A 4 -50.25 -21.95 15.34
C LEU A 4 -48.90 -22.68 15.33
N ALA A 5 -48.39 -22.98 14.15
CA ALA A 5 -47.03 -23.43 13.94
C ALA A 5 -46.11 -22.20 13.90
N THR A 6 -45.31 -22.00 14.95
CA THR A 6 -44.26 -20.99 15.00
C THR A 6 -43.08 -21.49 14.15
N LEU A 7 -42.91 -20.92 12.96
CA LEU A 7 -41.73 -21.14 12.13
C LEU A 7 -40.59 -20.26 12.67
N LEU A 8 -39.68 -20.87 13.44
CA LEU A 8 -38.45 -20.22 13.90
C LEU A 8 -37.47 -20.14 12.71
N PHE A 9 -37.38 -18.95 12.10
CA PHE A 9 -36.35 -18.66 11.12
C PHE A 9 -35.01 -18.47 11.87
N LEU A 10 -34.13 -19.46 11.79
CA LEU A 10 -32.72 -19.30 12.14
C LEU A 10 -32.08 -18.36 11.12
N LEU A 11 -31.93 -17.08 11.49
CA LEU A 11 -31.02 -16.17 10.82
C LEU A 11 -29.59 -16.65 11.10
N THR A 12 -29.02 -17.43 10.19
CA THR A 12 -27.57 -17.55 10.07
C THR A 12 -27.04 -16.18 9.65
N THR A 13 -26.55 -15.40 10.61
CA THR A 13 -25.73 -14.22 10.33
C THR A 13 -24.45 -14.71 9.65
N HIS A 14 -24.40 -14.67 8.32
CA HIS A 14 -23.13 -14.59 7.63
C HIS A 14 -22.55 -13.22 7.99
N ALA A 15 -21.42 -13.19 8.69
CA ALA A 15 -20.60 -11.99 8.70
C ALA A 15 -20.37 -11.63 7.22
N ALA A 16 -20.75 -10.41 6.81
CA ALA A 16 -20.43 -9.94 5.48
C ALA A 16 -18.89 -10.02 5.33
N ALA A 17 -18.42 -10.49 4.18
CA ALA A 17 -16.99 -10.42 3.89
C ALA A 17 -16.55 -8.96 4.01
N ALA A 18 -15.44 -8.70 4.71
CA ALA A 18 -14.91 -7.36 4.90
C ALA A 18 -14.70 -6.68 3.54
N ASN A 19 -15.09 -5.41 3.43
CA ASN A 19 -14.83 -4.65 2.20
C ASN A 19 -13.33 -4.39 2.05
N TRP A 20 -12.91 -3.91 0.87
CA TRP A 20 -11.49 -3.71 0.59
C TRP A 20 -10.81 -2.77 1.60
N ALA A 21 -11.49 -1.68 2.00
CA ALA A 21 -10.93 -0.72 2.95
C ALA A 21 -10.76 -1.31 4.35
N GLU A 22 -11.72 -2.13 4.80
CA GLU A 22 -11.61 -2.85 6.08
C GLU A 22 -10.45 -3.85 6.05
N ARG A 23 -10.31 -4.60 4.97
CA ARG A 23 -9.19 -5.52 4.78
C ARG A 23 -7.85 -4.79 4.74
N HIS A 24 -7.77 -3.67 4.01
CA HIS A 24 -6.60 -2.82 3.93
C HIS A 24 -6.18 -2.29 5.31
N MET A 25 -7.11 -1.74 6.09
CA MET A 25 -6.80 -1.19 7.41
C MET A 25 -6.35 -2.27 8.41
N SER A 26 -6.92 -3.47 8.32
CA SER A 26 -6.54 -4.59 9.19
C SER A 26 -5.17 -5.15 8.79
N GLU A 27 -4.94 -5.42 7.50
CA GLU A 27 -3.70 -6.07 7.00
C GLU A 27 -2.50 -5.12 6.93
N GLU A 28 -2.68 -3.82 6.63
CA GLU A 28 -1.57 -2.88 6.46
C GLU A 28 -1.31 -1.98 7.68
N HIS A 29 -2.31 -1.80 8.55
CA HIS A 29 -2.22 -0.87 9.69
C HIS A 29 -2.56 -1.49 11.04
N HIS A 30 -3.03 -2.74 11.09
CA HIS A 30 -3.54 -3.38 12.30
C HIS A 30 -4.68 -2.60 12.98
N ILE A 31 -5.55 -1.96 12.18
CA ILE A 31 -6.68 -1.16 12.65
C ILE A 31 -8.00 -1.79 12.19
N ASP A 32 -8.73 -2.39 13.12
CA ASP A 32 -10.05 -2.98 12.84
C ASP A 32 -11.22 -1.99 12.98
N ALA A 33 -10.97 -0.80 13.54
CA ALA A 33 -12.00 0.22 13.77
C ALA A 33 -11.49 1.61 13.38
N PHE A 34 -12.12 2.19 12.35
CA PHE A 34 -11.78 3.50 11.80
C PHE A 34 -13.04 4.19 11.28
N ASP A 35 -12.96 5.50 11.09
CA ASP A 35 -13.97 6.26 10.35
C ASP A 35 -13.40 6.77 9.02
N ALA A 36 -14.29 7.28 8.16
CA ALA A 36 -13.89 7.81 6.85
C ALA A 36 -12.88 8.97 6.97
N ALA A 37 -12.98 9.79 8.03
CA ALA A 37 -12.03 10.88 8.24
C ALA A 37 -10.62 10.36 8.51
N SER A 38 -10.48 9.37 9.39
CA SER A 38 -9.19 8.76 9.75
C SER A 38 -8.59 8.03 8.55
N PHE A 39 -9.40 7.26 7.83
CA PHE A 39 -8.96 6.61 6.59
C PHE A 39 -8.45 7.64 5.58
N PHE A 40 -9.15 8.77 5.41
CA PHE A 40 -8.70 9.83 4.51
C PHE A 40 -7.32 10.38 4.88
N ILE A 41 -7.20 10.82 6.13
CA ILE A 41 -6.00 11.50 6.64
C ILE A 41 -4.77 10.57 6.59
N MET A 42 -4.94 9.29 6.90
CA MET A 42 -3.83 8.33 6.87
C MET A 42 -3.25 8.09 5.46
N HIS A 43 -4.07 8.29 4.42
CA HIS A 43 -3.68 8.01 3.04
C HIS A 43 -3.55 9.28 2.17
N ASP A 44 -3.64 10.46 2.77
CA ASP A 44 -3.16 11.71 2.15
C ASP A 44 -1.64 11.79 2.30
N PHE A 45 -0.91 11.01 1.49
CA PHE A 45 0.55 10.95 1.55
C PHE A 45 1.21 12.24 1.09
N SER A 46 0.51 13.01 0.25
CA SER A 46 0.96 14.31 -0.22
C SER A 46 0.73 15.46 0.78
N ASN A 47 -0.08 15.21 1.83
CA ASN A 47 -0.43 16.14 2.90
C ASN A 47 -0.98 17.48 2.38
N ASN A 48 -1.87 17.42 1.39
CA ASN A 48 -2.49 18.58 0.76
C ASN A 48 -4.02 18.61 0.92
N ASN A 49 -4.58 17.72 1.74
CA ASN A 49 -6.01 17.53 2.01
C ASN A 49 -6.82 17.06 0.79
N GLU A 50 -6.15 16.41 -0.17
CA GLU A 50 -6.74 15.78 -1.36
C GLU A 50 -6.01 14.45 -1.66
N TRP A 51 -6.74 13.44 -2.14
CA TRP A 51 -6.09 12.30 -2.78
C TRP A 51 -5.91 12.57 -4.27
N GLY A 52 -4.65 12.67 -4.67
CA GLY A 52 -4.26 12.64 -6.07
C GLY A 52 -4.16 11.22 -6.62
N ARG A 53 -3.85 11.14 -7.91
CA ARG A 53 -3.57 9.85 -8.57
C ARG A 53 -2.45 9.07 -7.87
N ASP A 54 -1.44 9.78 -7.39
CA ASP A 54 -0.26 9.20 -6.75
C ASP A 54 -0.60 8.56 -5.40
N ASP A 55 -1.46 9.21 -4.61
CA ASP A 55 -1.97 8.69 -3.34
C ASP A 55 -2.79 7.43 -3.56
N ILE A 56 -3.68 7.42 -4.57
CA ILE A 56 -4.49 6.25 -4.91
C ILE A 56 -3.61 5.09 -5.39
N LEU A 57 -2.63 5.35 -6.27
CA LEU A 57 -1.67 4.32 -6.69
C LEU A 57 -0.93 3.72 -5.50
N LYS A 58 -0.50 4.57 -4.56
CA LYS A 58 0.23 4.14 -3.37
C LYS A 58 -0.67 3.32 -2.44
N MET A 59 -1.86 3.82 -2.10
CA MET A 59 -2.83 3.14 -1.23
C MET A 59 -3.18 1.73 -1.73
N TYR A 60 -3.34 1.56 -3.05
CA TYR A 60 -3.63 0.26 -3.67
C TYR A 60 -2.39 -0.62 -3.93
N GLY A 61 -1.20 -0.26 -3.44
CA GLY A 61 0.02 -1.04 -3.66
C GLY A 61 0.49 -1.09 -5.11
N LEU A 62 -0.02 -0.20 -5.97
CA LEU A 62 0.24 -0.23 -7.40
C LEU A 62 1.64 0.28 -7.77
N LYS A 63 2.42 0.72 -6.79
CA LYS A 63 3.84 1.06 -6.94
C LYS A 63 4.77 -0.04 -6.43
N ASP A 64 4.25 -0.97 -5.64
CA ASP A 64 5.02 -2.07 -5.07
C ASP A 64 5.38 -3.13 -6.13
N ALA A 65 6.48 -3.84 -5.89
CA ALA A 65 6.97 -4.88 -6.78
C ALA A 65 6.00 -6.06 -6.91
N SER A 66 5.17 -6.34 -5.89
CA SER A 66 4.14 -7.40 -5.95
C SER A 66 3.13 -7.17 -7.08
N THR A 67 2.86 -5.91 -7.44
CA THR A 67 1.91 -5.54 -8.50
C THR A 67 2.57 -5.33 -9.87
N ASN A 68 3.83 -5.72 -10.06
CA ASN A 68 4.52 -5.59 -11.36
C ASN A 68 3.89 -6.40 -12.49
N HIS A 69 3.14 -7.45 -12.16
CA HIS A 69 2.39 -8.25 -13.12
C HIS A 69 1.14 -7.53 -13.67
N ILE A 70 0.72 -6.43 -13.02
CA ILE A 70 -0.43 -5.61 -13.42
C ILE A 70 0.04 -4.56 -14.41
N THR A 71 -0.62 -4.49 -15.57
CA THR A 71 -0.23 -3.54 -16.62
C THR A 71 -0.47 -2.09 -16.19
N LYS A 72 0.34 -1.17 -16.73
CA LYS A 72 0.14 0.27 -16.49
C LYS A 72 -1.29 0.73 -16.80
N VAL A 73 -1.89 0.24 -17.89
CA VAL A 73 -3.26 0.61 -18.27
C VAL A 73 -4.28 0.16 -17.22
N GLN A 74 -4.13 -1.03 -16.65
CA GLN A 74 -4.99 -1.49 -15.55
C GLN A 74 -4.83 -0.64 -14.30
N LYS A 75 -3.58 -0.28 -13.93
CA LYS A 75 -3.29 0.59 -12.78
C LYS A 75 -3.96 1.96 -12.94
N GLU A 76 -3.78 2.60 -14.10
CA GLU A 76 -4.43 3.89 -14.40
C GLU A 76 -5.96 3.79 -14.42
N SER A 77 -6.51 2.68 -14.96
CA SER A 77 -7.96 2.48 -14.99
C SER A 77 -8.56 2.31 -13.59
N ALA A 78 -7.83 1.69 -12.66
CA ALA A 78 -8.23 1.59 -11.27
C ALA A 78 -8.26 2.97 -10.60
N VAL A 79 -7.23 3.78 -10.81
CA VAL A 79 -7.16 5.17 -10.31
C VAL A 79 -8.32 6.00 -10.86
N ASP A 80 -8.53 5.97 -12.19
CA ASP A 80 -9.63 6.69 -12.84
C ASP A 80 -10.99 6.25 -12.28
N ARG A 81 -11.14 4.95 -12.00
CA ARG A 81 -12.36 4.41 -11.41
C ARG A 81 -12.60 4.96 -10.00
N VAL A 82 -11.58 5.01 -9.14
CA VAL A 82 -11.68 5.57 -7.79
C VAL A 82 -12.05 7.05 -7.84
N ILE A 83 -11.33 7.85 -8.63
CA ILE A 83 -11.63 9.28 -8.82
C ILE A 83 -13.08 9.47 -9.27
N SER A 84 -13.54 8.70 -10.27
CA SER A 84 -14.91 8.82 -10.81
C SER A 84 -16.03 8.58 -9.79
N LEU A 85 -15.76 7.90 -8.68
CA LEU A 85 -16.74 7.63 -7.63
C LEU A 85 -16.98 8.85 -6.74
N TYR A 86 -15.93 9.62 -6.47
CA TYR A 86 -15.94 10.66 -5.45
C TYR A 86 -15.82 12.08 -6.01
N ASP A 87 -15.05 12.29 -7.08
CA ASP A 87 -14.77 13.60 -7.68
C ASP A 87 -16.06 14.23 -8.26
N ARG A 88 -16.70 15.10 -7.49
CA ARG A 88 -17.95 15.76 -7.85
C ARG A 88 -17.68 17.07 -8.56
N ASP A 89 -16.60 17.75 -8.22
CA ASP A 89 -16.25 19.05 -8.78
C ASP A 89 -15.43 18.96 -10.09
N ARG A 90 -14.99 17.75 -10.45
CA ARG A 90 -14.18 17.42 -11.65
C ARG A 90 -12.79 18.03 -11.61
N SER A 91 -12.22 18.15 -10.42
CA SER A 91 -10.84 18.57 -10.18
C SER A 91 -9.82 17.54 -10.66
N GLY A 92 -10.20 16.26 -10.76
CA GLY A 92 -9.30 15.14 -10.99
C GLY A 92 -8.58 14.66 -9.73
N THR A 93 -8.99 15.14 -8.55
CA THR A 93 -8.56 14.68 -7.23
C THR A 93 -9.79 14.33 -6.38
N ILE A 94 -9.58 13.82 -5.16
CA ILE A 94 -10.66 13.56 -4.21
C ILE A 94 -10.38 14.36 -2.94
N SER A 95 -11.19 15.37 -2.65
CA SER A 95 -11.08 16.13 -1.41
C SER A 95 -11.58 15.35 -0.19
N PHE A 96 -11.17 15.77 1.01
CA PHE A 96 -11.69 15.23 2.27
C PHE A 96 -13.23 15.20 2.31
N ALA A 97 -13.86 16.28 1.85
CA ALA A 97 -15.31 16.41 1.86
C ALA A 97 -15.97 15.44 0.88
N GLU A 98 -15.42 15.28 -0.33
CA GLU A 98 -15.95 14.34 -1.31
C GLU A 98 -15.85 12.90 -0.83
N TYR A 99 -14.72 12.50 -0.25
CA TYR A 99 -14.54 11.18 0.30
C TYR A 99 -15.51 10.91 1.46
N THR A 100 -15.52 11.76 2.48
CA THR A 100 -16.33 11.55 3.69
C THR A 100 -17.84 11.59 3.39
N VAL A 101 -18.30 12.49 2.52
CA VAL A 101 -19.70 12.52 2.08
C VAL A 101 -20.03 11.29 1.23
N GLY A 102 -19.13 10.87 0.33
CA GLY A 102 -19.31 9.66 -0.47
C GLY A 102 -19.43 8.40 0.39
N ALA A 103 -18.53 8.24 1.37
CA ALA A 103 -18.57 7.14 2.32
C ALA A 103 -19.86 7.14 3.15
N ALA A 104 -20.30 8.31 3.63
CA ALA A 104 -21.59 8.45 4.33
C ALA A 104 -22.81 8.12 3.47
N GLN A 105 -22.69 8.18 2.14
CA GLN A 105 -23.70 7.76 1.17
C GLN A 105 -23.59 6.27 0.79
N GLY A 106 -22.66 5.52 1.39
CA GLY A 106 -22.42 4.11 1.12
C GLY A 106 -21.61 3.84 -0.14
N ILE A 107 -20.85 4.83 -0.65
CA ILE A 107 -19.85 4.58 -1.68
C ILE A 107 -18.66 3.89 -1.00
N GLU A 108 -18.28 2.74 -1.53
CA GLU A 108 -17.13 1.97 -1.07
C GLU A 108 -15.97 2.08 -2.06
N LEU A 109 -14.73 1.99 -1.56
CA LEU A 109 -13.55 1.83 -2.40
C LEU A 109 -13.60 0.45 -3.08
N PRO A 110 -13.44 0.35 -4.41
CA PRO A 110 -13.54 -0.92 -5.11
C PRO A 110 -12.40 -1.88 -4.74
N ASP A 111 -12.72 -3.17 -4.61
CA ASP A 111 -11.71 -4.23 -4.68
C ASP A 111 -11.45 -4.57 -6.16
N PHE A 112 -10.23 -4.30 -6.63
CA PHE A 112 -9.79 -4.62 -8.00
C PHE A 112 -9.18 -6.02 -8.12
N GLY A 113 -9.04 -6.75 -7.01
CA GLY A 113 -8.35 -8.05 -6.95
C GLY A 113 -6.83 -7.93 -7.01
N PHE A 114 -6.26 -6.78 -6.64
CA PHE A 114 -4.82 -6.51 -6.71
C PHE A 114 -4.06 -6.85 -5.41
N GLY A 115 -4.78 -7.15 -4.33
CA GLY A 115 -4.22 -7.33 -2.98
C GLY A 115 -4.90 -6.42 -1.97
N SER A 116 -4.38 -6.36 -0.74
CA SER A 116 -4.81 -5.44 0.32
C SER A 116 -4.40 -4.01 0.08
N GLY A 117 -3.36 -3.79 -0.70
CA GLY A 117 -2.61 -2.54 -0.72
C GLY A 117 -1.13 -2.90 -0.69
N HIS A 118 -0.29 -1.93 -0.36
CA HIS A 118 1.10 -2.01 0.17
C HIS A 118 1.66 -0.61 -0.02
N HIS A 119 1.99 0.09 1.06
CA HIS A 119 2.40 1.50 0.96
C HIS A 119 3.49 1.92 1.95
N GLY A 120 3.95 1.00 2.79
CA GLY A 120 5.20 1.10 3.51
C GLY A 120 6.40 1.03 2.58
N ASP A 121 7.58 1.15 3.16
CA ASP A 121 8.83 0.78 2.49
C ASP A 121 9.10 -0.72 2.64
N ASP A 122 10.12 -1.22 1.95
CA ASP A 122 10.46 -2.64 1.96
C ASP A 122 10.75 -3.20 3.36
N GLU A 123 11.18 -2.34 4.31
CA GLU A 123 11.40 -2.69 5.71
C GLU A 123 10.07 -2.91 6.43
N TYR A 124 9.18 -1.92 6.37
CA TYR A 124 7.88 -1.99 7.03
C TYR A 124 7.04 -3.15 6.49
N GLU A 125 7.01 -3.34 5.18
CA GLU A 125 6.25 -4.42 4.54
C GLU A 125 6.81 -5.81 4.91
N TYR A 126 8.13 -5.94 5.06
CA TYR A 126 8.74 -7.17 5.58
C TYR A 126 8.33 -7.43 7.03
N GLU A 127 8.34 -6.40 7.87
CA GLU A 127 7.98 -6.51 9.28
C GLU A 127 6.53 -7.03 9.44
N ILE A 128 5.56 -6.33 8.85
CA ILE A 128 4.14 -6.62 9.09
C ILE A 128 3.64 -7.87 8.35
N HIS A 129 4.11 -8.15 7.13
CA HIS A 129 3.57 -9.26 6.33
C HIS A 129 4.34 -10.57 6.48
N HIS A 130 5.59 -10.50 6.93
CA HIS A 130 6.45 -11.67 7.06
C HIS A 130 6.97 -11.86 8.48
N PHE A 131 7.64 -10.88 9.07
CA PHE A 131 8.25 -11.02 10.38
C PHE A 131 7.21 -11.31 11.46
N GLU A 132 6.18 -10.48 11.61
CA GLU A 132 5.12 -10.69 12.62
C GLU A 132 4.36 -12.01 12.44
N LYS A 133 4.31 -12.51 11.20
CA LYS A 133 3.58 -13.74 10.85
C LYS A 133 4.36 -15.02 11.14
N TYR A 134 5.68 -15.00 10.91
CA TYR A 134 6.52 -16.19 10.96
C TYR A 134 7.55 -16.18 12.08
N HIS A 135 7.81 -15.00 12.65
CA HIS A 135 8.77 -14.73 13.69
C HIS A 135 8.09 -13.96 14.83
N ASN A 136 8.86 -13.57 15.85
CA ASN A 136 8.40 -12.77 16.97
C ASN A 136 9.58 -12.01 17.60
N GLU A 137 9.31 -11.22 18.64
CA GLU A 137 10.32 -10.42 19.33
C GLU A 137 11.49 -11.23 19.93
N ASP A 138 11.32 -12.53 20.17
CA ASP A 138 12.36 -13.42 20.68
C ASP A 138 13.17 -14.09 19.55
N ALA A 139 12.81 -13.86 18.27
CA ALA A 139 13.52 -14.44 17.13
C ALA A 139 14.96 -13.94 17.08
N ARG A 140 15.90 -14.87 16.89
CA ARG A 140 17.31 -14.55 16.70
C ARG A 140 17.64 -14.61 15.22
N GLU A 141 18.76 -14.00 14.83
CA GLU A 141 19.20 -13.97 13.43
C GLU A 141 19.30 -15.38 12.81
N GLU A 142 19.74 -16.37 13.57
CA GLU A 142 19.80 -17.76 13.12
C GLU A 142 18.43 -18.41 12.85
N ASP A 143 17.34 -17.83 13.36
CA ASP A 143 15.98 -18.31 13.17
C ASP A 143 15.35 -17.71 11.87
N LEU A 144 15.91 -16.61 11.35
CA LEU A 144 15.45 -15.88 10.14
C LEU A 144 15.93 -16.58 8.85
N THR A 145 15.34 -17.74 8.58
CA THR A 145 15.80 -18.67 7.53
C THR A 145 14.81 -18.90 6.39
N HIS A 146 13.65 -18.25 6.41
CA HIS A 146 12.72 -18.27 5.29
C HIS A 146 13.34 -17.65 4.03
N GLU A 147 12.84 -18.01 2.85
CA GLU A 147 13.39 -17.50 1.60
C GLU A 147 13.18 -15.99 1.48
N GLU A 148 12.07 -15.48 2.02
CA GLU A 148 11.77 -14.06 2.16
C GLU A 148 12.77 -13.34 3.07
N ASP A 149 13.13 -13.91 4.24
CA ASP A 149 14.17 -13.38 5.15
C ASP A 149 15.49 -13.19 4.39
N LYS A 150 15.95 -14.25 3.72
CA LYS A 150 17.20 -14.24 2.95
C LYS A 150 17.18 -13.21 1.83
N LYS A 151 16.03 -13.07 1.14
CA LYS A 151 15.88 -12.12 0.05
C LYS A 151 15.92 -10.69 0.57
N HIS A 152 15.22 -10.41 1.65
CA HIS A 152 15.21 -9.12 2.32
C HIS A 152 16.63 -8.72 2.76
N PHE A 153 17.34 -9.59 3.52
CA PHE A 153 18.72 -9.29 3.93
C PHE A 153 19.71 -9.14 2.76
N LYS A 154 19.58 -9.98 1.73
CA LYS A 154 20.41 -9.83 0.53
C LYS A 154 20.20 -8.48 -0.17
N GLN A 155 18.99 -7.93 -0.10
CA GLN A 155 18.71 -6.60 -0.61
C GLN A 155 19.40 -5.52 0.23
N HIS A 156 19.37 -5.63 1.56
CA HIS A 156 20.12 -4.74 2.46
C HIS A 156 21.63 -4.78 2.16
N ASP A 157 22.21 -5.97 2.01
CA ASP A 157 23.63 -6.15 1.65
C ASP A 157 23.99 -5.46 0.32
N GLU A 158 23.09 -5.46 -0.67
CA GLU A 158 23.34 -4.76 -1.95
C GLU A 158 23.22 -3.24 -1.80
N ILE A 159 22.23 -2.75 -1.04
CA ILE A 159 22.06 -1.33 -0.76
C ILE A 159 23.26 -0.78 0.00
N GLU A 160 23.74 -1.48 1.04
CA GLU A 160 24.92 -1.09 1.79
C GLU A 160 26.16 -1.06 0.90
N ARG A 161 26.40 -2.12 0.11
CA ARG A 161 27.51 -2.14 -0.87
C ARG A 161 27.42 -1.02 -1.90
N GLN A 162 26.21 -0.61 -2.31
CA GLN A 162 26.02 0.54 -3.20
C GLN A 162 26.34 1.86 -2.49
N ALA A 163 25.88 2.03 -1.25
CA ALA A 163 26.15 3.21 -0.43
C ALA A 163 27.65 3.36 -0.14
N GLU A 164 28.36 2.27 0.15
CA GLU A 164 29.82 2.28 0.30
C GLU A 164 30.51 2.73 -0.99
N ARG A 165 30.14 2.16 -2.13
CA ARG A 165 30.69 2.56 -3.44
C ARG A 165 30.47 4.05 -3.70
N GLN A 166 29.27 4.54 -3.43
CA GLN A 166 28.91 5.95 -3.56
C GLN A 166 29.74 6.84 -2.62
N SER A 167 29.90 6.45 -1.36
CA SER A 167 30.72 7.16 -0.37
C SER A 167 32.19 7.27 -0.80
N GLN A 168 32.76 6.22 -1.42
CA GLN A 168 34.12 6.30 -1.95
C GLN A 168 34.23 7.28 -3.12
N LEU A 169 33.20 7.36 -3.98
CA LEU A 169 33.16 8.31 -5.09
C LEU A 169 33.04 9.75 -4.61
N GLU A 170 32.27 10.02 -3.55
CA GLU A 170 32.07 11.36 -2.98
C GLU A 170 33.34 11.93 -2.33
N LYS A 171 34.28 11.07 -1.91
CA LYS A 171 35.60 11.49 -1.42
C LYS A 171 36.51 12.01 -2.54
N LEU A 172 36.22 11.67 -3.80
CA LEU A 172 37.01 12.12 -4.93
C LEU A 172 36.60 13.56 -5.29
N PRO A 173 37.57 14.48 -5.48
CA PRO A 173 37.25 15.84 -5.90
C PRO A 173 36.63 15.88 -7.31
N ILE A 174 37.01 14.92 -8.17
CA ILE A 174 36.52 14.79 -9.54
C ILE A 174 36.43 13.30 -9.89
N ILE A 175 35.30 12.89 -10.48
CA ILE A 175 35.11 11.54 -11.03
C ILE A 175 35.44 11.60 -12.52
N GLU A 176 36.65 11.18 -12.91
CA GLU A 176 37.16 11.35 -14.28
C GLU A 176 36.30 10.65 -15.35
N SER A 177 35.68 9.51 -15.01
CA SER A 177 34.76 8.79 -15.91
C SER A 177 33.52 9.62 -16.27
N ASN A 178 33.09 10.53 -15.40
CA ASN A 178 31.95 11.43 -15.62
C ASN A 178 32.33 12.66 -16.45
N ILE A 179 33.63 12.92 -16.71
CA ILE A 179 34.07 14.02 -17.57
C ILE A 179 33.67 13.69 -19.02
N PRO A 180 32.83 14.50 -19.68
CA PRO A 180 32.50 14.30 -21.10
C PRO A 180 33.76 14.31 -21.98
N SER A 181 33.78 13.49 -23.04
CA SER A 181 34.95 13.31 -23.90
C SER A 181 35.55 14.61 -24.43
N LYS A 182 34.71 15.61 -24.76
CA LYS A 182 35.13 16.94 -25.23
C LYS A 182 35.97 17.76 -24.24
N PHE A 183 36.01 17.35 -22.96
CA PHE A 183 36.77 18.01 -21.89
C PHE A 183 37.94 17.16 -21.38
N ARG A 184 38.12 15.93 -21.88
CA ARG A 184 39.29 15.11 -21.53
C ARG A 184 40.48 15.59 -22.36
N ARG A 185 41.60 15.95 -21.72
CA ARG A 185 42.84 16.25 -22.43
C ARG A 185 43.38 14.93 -23.00
N THR A 186 43.35 14.80 -24.32
CA THR A 186 44.08 13.76 -25.07
C THR A 186 45.57 14.02 -25.06
#